data_AF-A3QRR8-F1
#
_entry.id   AF-A3QRR8-F1
#
_cell.length_a   1.000
_cell.length_b   1.000
_cell.length_c   1.000
_cell.angle_alpha   90.00
_cell.angle_beta   90.00
_cell.angle_gamma   90.00
#
_symmetry.space_group_name_H-M   'P 1'
#
loop_
_entity.id
_entity.type
_entity.pdbx_description
1 polymer ?
#
loop_
_entity_poly.entity_id
_entity_poly.type
_entity_poly.pdbx_seq_one_letter_code
_entity_poly.pdbx_strand_id
1 'polypeptide(L)'
;ETPEGQACGLVKNLALMATISVGSMSGPIIDFLEEWGLESLEENAHSSTLTTKVFVNGVWMGVHRDPTNLIETLKKLRRKDDVHPEVSIVRDIRERELRLYTDPGRVCRPLFIVEDQQLVLQKKHVRWLNQGTTDDGEDFKWQHLAKSGVIEMLDAEEEETVMICMTPEDLETARIQGRGMGSSTNNNSNDVDFDPAARLKPSPGKSAPHVWTHCEIHPSMILGICASIIPFPDHNQSPRNTYQSA
;
A
#
# COMPACT_ATOMS: atom_id res chain seq x y z
N GLU A 1 8.12 -1.81 19.93
CA GLU A 1 8.32 -2.80 21.02
C GLU A 1 9.70 -3.41 20.85
N THR A 2 10.61 -3.13 21.78
CA THR A 2 11.98 -3.65 21.74
C THR A 2 12.47 -3.76 23.18
N PRO A 3 13.24 -4.80 23.54
CA PRO A 3 13.75 -4.97 24.89
C PRO A 3 14.70 -3.83 25.28
N GLU A 4 14.81 -3.60 26.58
CA GLU A 4 15.80 -2.66 27.13
C GLU A 4 17.24 -3.22 27.06
N GLY A 5 18.22 -2.33 27.17
CA GLY A 5 19.63 -2.69 27.29
C GLY A 5 20.27 -3.12 25.96
N GLN A 6 21.07 -4.18 25.99
CA GLN A 6 21.97 -4.57 24.89
C GLN A 6 21.23 -4.98 23.61
N ALA A 7 20.01 -5.50 23.75
CA ALA A 7 19.20 -5.97 22.62
C ALA A 7 18.29 -4.89 22.01
N CYS A 8 18.37 -3.65 22.50
CA CYS A 8 17.56 -2.53 22.01
C CYS A 8 17.78 -2.32 20.51
N GLY A 9 16.70 -2.39 19.74
CA GLY A 9 16.70 -2.26 18.27
C GLY A 9 17.13 -3.51 17.50
N LEU A 10 17.74 -4.51 18.17
CA LEU A 10 18.10 -5.79 17.56
C LEU A 10 16.91 -6.74 17.53
N VAL A 11 16.20 -6.85 18.65
CA VAL A 11 14.95 -7.63 18.73
C VAL A 11 13.79 -6.70 18.36
N LYS A 12 13.07 -7.10 17.32
CA LYS A 12 11.92 -6.38 16.76
C LYS A 12 10.70 -7.29 16.78
N ASN A 13 9.54 -6.68 16.93
CA ASN A 13 8.26 -7.38 16.88
C ASN A 13 7.49 -6.93 15.63
N LEU A 14 6.78 -7.87 15.00
CA LEU A 14 5.90 -7.57 13.88
C LEU A 14 4.69 -6.76 14.34
N ALA A 15 4.24 -5.85 13.49
CA ALA A 15 2.97 -5.14 13.68
C ALA A 15 1.77 -6.09 13.52
N LEU A 16 0.61 -5.74 14.06
CA LEU A 16 -0.59 -6.60 14.07
C LEU A 16 -1.02 -7.08 12.68
N MET A 17 -0.88 -6.24 11.65
CA MET A 17 -1.25 -6.57 10.28
C MET A 17 -0.06 -6.92 9.38
N ALA A 18 1.16 -7.02 9.93
CA ALA A 18 2.32 -7.40 9.15
C ALA A 18 2.27 -8.90 8.83
N THR A 19 2.47 -9.23 7.55
CA THR A 19 2.52 -10.60 7.04
C THR A 19 3.86 -10.85 6.37
N ILE A 20 4.40 -12.05 6.51
CA ILE A 20 5.62 -12.45 5.78
C ILE A 20 5.19 -13.21 4.53
N SER A 21 5.68 -12.77 3.37
CA SER A 21 5.46 -13.47 2.10
C SER A 21 6.01 -14.89 2.13
N VAL A 22 5.24 -15.83 1.60
CA VAL A 22 5.64 -17.24 1.45
C VAL A 22 6.32 -17.52 0.12
N GLY A 23 6.25 -16.55 -0.80
CA GLY A 23 6.81 -16.64 -2.14
C GLY A 23 5.86 -17.30 -3.12
N SER A 24 6.08 -17.03 -4.41
CA SER A 24 5.30 -17.60 -5.51
C SER A 24 6.21 -17.96 -6.68
N MET A 25 5.72 -18.85 -7.55
CA MET A 25 6.48 -19.26 -8.74
C MET A 25 6.67 -18.06 -9.68
N SER A 26 7.91 -17.80 -10.07
CA SER A 26 8.24 -16.70 -11.00
C SER A 26 7.97 -17.05 -12.47
N GLY A 27 7.89 -18.35 -12.82
CA GLY A 27 7.67 -18.82 -14.19
C GLY A 27 6.50 -18.12 -14.90
N PRO A 28 5.27 -18.15 -14.34
CA PRO A 28 4.12 -17.48 -14.95
C PRO A 28 4.31 -15.97 -15.19
N ILE A 29 5.10 -15.29 -14.34
CA ILE A 29 5.39 -13.87 -14.53
C ILE A 29 6.38 -13.68 -15.68
N ILE A 30 7.39 -14.53 -15.77
CA ILE A 30 8.37 -14.49 -16.86
C ILE A 30 7.67 -14.74 -18.19
N ASP A 31 6.87 -15.80 -18.28
CA ASP A 31 6.09 -16.13 -19.48
C ASP A 31 5.19 -14.96 -19.89
N PHE A 32 4.49 -14.35 -18.92
CA PHE A 32 3.67 -13.17 -19.16
C PHE A 32 4.48 -11.98 -19.70
N LEU A 33 5.66 -11.71 -19.15
CA LEU A 33 6.51 -10.60 -19.62
C LEU A 33 6.99 -10.82 -21.06
N GLU A 34 7.41 -12.05 -21.40
CA GLU A 34 7.84 -12.40 -22.75
C GLU A 34 6.70 -12.25 -23.76
N GLU A 35 5.48 -12.68 -23.42
CA GLU A 35 4.29 -12.49 -24.26
C GLU A 35 3.88 -11.01 -24.39
N TRP A 36 4.11 -10.20 -23.35
CA TRP A 36 3.78 -8.77 -23.31
C TRP A 36 4.92 -7.86 -23.78
N GLY A 37 5.70 -8.28 -24.77
CA GLY A 37 6.61 -7.37 -25.48
C GLY A 37 7.86 -6.98 -24.68
N LEU A 38 8.31 -7.84 -23.77
CA LEU A 38 9.66 -7.76 -23.22
C LEU A 38 10.69 -8.06 -24.33
N GLU A 39 11.56 -7.10 -24.61
CA GLU A 39 12.64 -7.25 -25.59
C GLU A 39 13.90 -7.77 -24.92
N SER A 40 14.55 -8.75 -25.56
CA SER A 40 15.81 -9.29 -25.06
C SER A 40 16.93 -8.25 -25.14
N LEU A 41 17.90 -8.39 -24.24
CA LEU A 41 19.12 -7.57 -24.20
C LEU A 41 19.87 -7.54 -25.53
N GLU A 42 19.93 -8.68 -26.21
CA GLU A 42 20.63 -8.82 -27.49
C GLU A 42 19.93 -8.05 -28.61
N GLU A 43 18.60 -8.05 -28.60
CA GLU A 43 17.76 -7.40 -29.62
C GLU A 43 17.80 -5.87 -29.47
N ASN A 44 17.90 -5.37 -28.24
CA ASN A 44 17.89 -3.93 -27.96
C ASN A 44 19.28 -3.27 -27.96
N ALA A 45 20.38 -4.02 -28.12
CA ALA A 45 21.76 -3.52 -28.00
C ALA A 45 22.09 -2.33 -28.94
N HIS A 46 21.37 -2.19 -30.04
CA HIS A 46 21.57 -1.13 -31.04
C HIS A 46 20.43 -0.10 -31.09
N SER A 47 19.42 -0.23 -30.23
CA SER A 47 18.30 0.69 -30.21
C SER A 47 18.64 1.99 -29.48
N SER A 48 18.29 3.13 -30.09
CA SER A 48 18.41 4.45 -29.49
C SER A 48 17.16 4.88 -28.71
N THR A 49 16.09 4.07 -28.73
CA THR A 49 14.84 4.40 -28.05
C THR A 49 14.99 4.28 -26.54
N LEU A 50 14.36 5.21 -25.81
CA LEU A 50 14.29 5.12 -24.37
C LEU A 50 13.48 3.89 -23.96
N THR A 51 14.10 2.95 -23.24
CA THR A 51 13.44 1.77 -22.70
C THR A 51 13.61 1.70 -21.18
N THR A 52 12.76 0.91 -20.54
CA THR A 52 12.80 0.65 -19.09
C THR A 52 13.32 -0.77 -18.87
N LYS A 53 14.29 -0.91 -17.97
CA LYS A 53 14.86 -2.22 -17.62
C LYS A 53 13.88 -2.99 -16.76
N VAL A 54 13.67 -4.27 -17.05
CA VAL A 54 12.76 -5.13 -16.28
C VAL A 54 13.57 -6.20 -15.54
N PHE A 55 13.41 -6.24 -14.23
CA PHE A 55 14.05 -7.19 -13.33
C PHE A 55 13.02 -8.08 -12.65
N VAL A 56 13.31 -9.37 -12.55
CA VAL A 56 12.52 -10.34 -11.78
C VAL A 56 13.45 -10.99 -10.76
N ASN A 57 13.19 -10.82 -9.47
CA ASN A 57 14.03 -11.34 -8.38
C ASN A 57 15.53 -10.97 -8.54
N GLY A 58 15.80 -9.75 -9.00
CA GLY A 58 17.16 -9.25 -9.25
C GLY A 58 17.80 -9.70 -10.57
N VAL A 59 17.18 -10.59 -11.33
CA VAL A 59 17.66 -11.00 -12.66
C VAL A 59 17.16 -10.01 -13.70
N TRP A 60 18.08 -9.45 -14.50
CA TRP A 60 17.72 -8.57 -15.62
C TRP A 60 17.16 -9.43 -16.77
N MET A 61 15.84 -9.37 -16.95
CA MET A 61 15.14 -10.17 -17.97
C MET A 61 15.19 -9.53 -19.35
N GLY A 62 15.09 -8.20 -19.42
CA GLY A 62 15.10 -7.48 -20.69
C GLY A 62 14.72 -6.02 -20.52
N VAL A 63 14.21 -5.43 -21.60
CA VAL A 63 13.73 -4.05 -21.60
C VAL A 63 12.33 -3.96 -22.16
N HIS A 64 11.59 -2.95 -21.73
CA HIS A 64 10.24 -2.69 -22.19
C HIS A 64 10.08 -1.23 -22.60
N ARG A 65 9.37 -0.97 -23.71
CA ARG A 65 9.18 0.37 -24.27
C ARG A 65 8.08 1.17 -23.59
N ASP A 66 6.99 0.49 -23.18
CA ASP A 66 5.84 1.10 -22.50
C ASP A 66 5.61 0.49 -21.10
N PRO A 67 6.46 0.81 -20.10
CA PRO A 67 6.33 0.27 -18.75
C PRO A 67 5.02 0.66 -18.07
N THR A 68 4.38 1.78 -18.45
CA THR A 68 3.17 2.27 -17.77
C THR A 68 2.01 1.30 -17.99
N ASN A 69 1.75 0.93 -19.25
CA ASN A 69 0.69 -0.03 -19.58
C ASN A 69 0.97 -1.43 -19.00
N LEU A 70 2.24 -1.86 -19.03
CA LEU A 70 2.66 -3.13 -18.43
C LEU A 70 2.33 -3.18 -16.93
N ILE A 71 2.65 -2.12 -16.18
CA ILE A 71 2.38 -2.05 -14.73
C ILE A 71 0.89 -2.00 -14.45
N GLU A 72 0.11 -1.22 -15.21
CA GLU A 72 -1.34 -1.18 -15.04
C GLU A 72 -1.97 -2.55 -15.26
N THR A 73 -1.47 -3.30 -16.25
CA THR A 73 -1.94 -4.66 -16.54
C THR A 73 -1.54 -5.62 -15.42
N LEU A 74 -0.28 -5.61 -14.97
CA LEU A 74 0.19 -6.44 -13.86
C LEU A 74 -0.59 -6.17 -12.57
N LYS A 75 -0.85 -4.91 -12.23
CA LYS A 75 -1.66 -4.54 -11.07
C LYS A 75 -3.11 -5.03 -11.20
N LYS A 76 -3.70 -4.95 -12.40
CA LYS A 76 -5.04 -5.50 -12.67
C LYS A 76 -5.08 -7.02 -12.51
N LEU A 77 -4.04 -7.73 -12.98
CA LEU A 77 -3.94 -9.19 -12.81
C LEU A 77 -3.75 -9.57 -11.34
N ARG A 78 -2.93 -8.82 -10.59
CA ARG A 78 -2.75 -9.01 -9.14
C ARG A 78 -4.07 -8.84 -8.38
N ARG A 79 -4.85 -7.82 -8.74
CA ARG A 79 -6.17 -7.53 -8.13
C ARG A 79 -7.27 -8.55 -8.48
N LYS A 80 -7.01 -9.43 -9.45
CA LYS A 80 -7.92 -10.51 -9.87
C LYS A 80 -7.48 -11.90 -9.42
N ASP A 81 -6.37 -12.00 -8.68
CA ASP A 81 -5.74 -13.27 -8.28
C ASP A 81 -5.13 -14.09 -9.44
N ASP A 82 -4.97 -13.50 -10.63
CA ASP A 82 -4.23 -14.12 -11.75
C ASP A 82 -2.72 -14.08 -11.48
N VAL A 83 -2.26 -13.01 -10.83
CA VAL A 83 -0.93 -12.89 -10.24
C VAL A 83 -1.08 -12.92 -8.73
N HIS A 84 -0.24 -13.70 -8.05
CA HIS A 84 -0.36 -13.88 -6.61
C HIS A 84 -0.29 -12.52 -5.87
N PRO A 85 -1.19 -12.22 -4.90
CA PRO A 85 -1.26 -10.92 -4.24
C PRO A 85 0.02 -10.47 -3.52
N GLU A 86 0.91 -11.40 -3.16
CA GLU A 86 2.19 -11.10 -2.51
C GLU A 86 3.29 -10.64 -3.48
N VAL A 87 3.06 -10.74 -4.79
CA VAL A 87 4.03 -10.27 -5.79
C VAL A 87 4.14 -8.75 -5.68
N SER A 88 5.36 -8.24 -5.48
CA SER A 88 5.63 -6.81 -5.43
C SER A 88 6.01 -6.26 -6.80
N ILE A 89 5.49 -5.08 -7.10
CA ILE A 89 5.63 -4.41 -8.39
C ILE A 89 6.15 -2.99 -8.16
N VAL A 90 7.46 -2.79 -8.36
CA VAL A 90 8.14 -1.53 -8.06
C VAL A 90 8.59 -0.86 -9.34
N ARG A 91 8.16 0.40 -9.55
CA ARG A 91 8.60 1.22 -10.69
C ARG A 91 9.45 2.39 -10.22
N ASP A 92 10.74 2.31 -10.54
CA ASP A 92 11.65 3.44 -10.39
C ASP A 92 11.67 4.26 -11.68
N ILE A 93 10.98 5.40 -11.65
CA ILE A 93 10.88 6.32 -12.79
C ILE A 93 12.23 7.00 -13.08
N ARG A 94 13.04 7.27 -12.04
CA ARG A 94 14.30 8.00 -12.18
C ARG A 94 15.35 7.12 -12.84
N GLU A 95 15.51 5.89 -12.34
CA GLU A 95 16.48 4.92 -12.85
C GLU A 95 15.98 4.14 -14.08
N ARG A 96 14.68 4.31 -14.41
CA ARG A 96 13.98 3.60 -15.49
C ARG A 96 14.08 2.10 -15.31
N GLU A 97 13.67 1.65 -14.13
CA GLU A 97 13.65 0.24 -13.77
C GLU A 97 12.26 -0.17 -13.30
N LEU A 98 11.82 -1.34 -13.75
CA LEU A 98 10.69 -2.08 -13.22
C LEU A 98 11.26 -3.31 -12.52
N ARG A 99 11.00 -3.45 -11.22
CA ARG A 99 11.47 -4.58 -10.41
C ARG A 99 10.25 -5.35 -9.92
N LEU A 100 10.26 -6.66 -10.15
CA LEU A 100 9.24 -7.59 -9.70
C LEU A 100 9.85 -8.57 -8.71
N TYR A 101 9.18 -8.76 -7.58
CA TYR A 101 9.63 -9.68 -6.54
C TYR A 101 8.57 -10.72 -6.24
N THR A 102 8.96 -11.99 -6.34
CA THR A 102 8.14 -13.17 -6.03
C THR A 102 8.76 -14.02 -4.93
N ASP A 103 9.90 -13.57 -4.38
CA ASP A 103 10.65 -14.24 -3.34
C ASP A 103 9.90 -14.22 -1.99
N PRO A 104 10.14 -15.24 -1.14
CA PRO A 104 9.63 -15.28 0.22
C PRO A 104 10.42 -14.37 1.17
N GLY A 105 9.84 -14.07 2.32
CA GLY A 105 10.53 -13.40 3.43
C GLY A 105 10.39 -11.87 3.46
N ARG A 106 9.76 -11.28 2.44
CA ARG A 106 9.37 -9.85 2.46
C ARG A 106 8.25 -9.62 3.45
N VAL A 107 8.35 -8.52 4.20
CA VAL A 107 7.29 -8.08 5.13
C VAL A 107 6.32 -7.21 4.35
N CYS A 108 5.06 -7.65 4.32
CA CYS A 108 3.98 -6.96 3.63
C CYS A 108 2.92 -6.48 4.65
N ARG A 109 2.17 -5.45 4.27
CA ARG A 109 1.00 -4.97 5.01
C ARG A 109 -0.17 -4.71 4.06
N PRO A 110 -1.40 -5.05 4.45
CA PRO A 110 -2.59 -4.77 3.65
C PRO A 110 -2.98 -3.30 3.76
N LEU A 111 -3.31 -2.68 2.62
CA LEU A 111 -3.87 -1.34 2.54
C LEU A 111 -5.13 -1.33 1.68
N PHE A 112 -6.00 -0.35 1.89
CA PHE A 112 -7.14 -0.15 0.99
C PHE A 112 -6.69 0.52 -0.29
N ILE A 113 -7.19 0.03 -1.42
CA ILE A 113 -6.95 0.65 -2.73
C ILE A 113 -7.81 1.91 -2.86
N VAL A 114 -7.19 2.97 -3.39
CA VAL A 114 -7.86 4.22 -3.74
C VAL A 114 -7.85 4.39 -5.26
N GLU A 115 -9.03 4.62 -5.83
CA GLU A 115 -9.22 4.96 -7.24
C GLU A 115 -10.01 6.27 -7.31
N ASP A 116 -9.56 7.22 -8.13
CA ASP A 116 -10.19 8.55 -8.29
C ASP A 116 -10.47 9.28 -6.97
N GLN A 117 -9.52 9.20 -6.02
CA GLN A 117 -9.65 9.76 -4.66
C GLN A 117 -10.85 9.19 -3.87
N GLN A 118 -11.25 7.96 -4.17
CA GLN A 118 -12.28 7.22 -3.44
C GLN A 118 -11.79 5.82 -3.07
N LEU A 119 -12.23 5.32 -1.92
CA LEU A 119 -11.96 3.94 -1.54
C LEU A 119 -12.72 2.99 -2.46
N VAL A 120 -12.02 1.96 -2.94
CA VAL A 120 -12.66 0.81 -3.62
C VAL A 120 -13.57 0.04 -2.64
N LEU A 121 -13.24 0.07 -1.34
CA LEU A 121 -14.08 -0.48 -0.29
C LEU A 121 -15.44 0.24 -0.22
N GLN A 122 -16.52 -0.51 -0.43
CA GLN A 122 -17.89 -0.04 -0.31
C GLN A 122 -18.61 -0.67 0.88
N LYS A 123 -19.69 -0.03 1.35
CA LYS A 123 -20.53 -0.55 2.45
C LYS A 123 -21.06 -1.98 2.20
N LYS A 124 -21.26 -2.36 0.94
CA LYS A 124 -21.67 -3.73 0.55
C LYS A 124 -20.61 -4.78 0.94
N HIS A 125 -19.32 -4.47 0.76
CA HIS A 125 -18.22 -5.37 1.13
C HIS A 125 -18.19 -5.60 2.65
N VAL A 126 -18.42 -4.52 3.43
CA VAL A 126 -18.51 -4.61 4.90
C VAL A 126 -19.71 -5.45 5.32
N ARG A 127 -20.85 -5.29 4.66
CA ARG A 127 -22.04 -6.14 4.90
C ARG A 127 -21.73 -7.61 4.63
N TRP A 128 -21.10 -7.92 3.49
CA TRP A 128 -20.73 -9.30 3.13
C TRP A 128 -19.75 -9.92 4.12
N LEU A 129 -18.77 -9.16 4.61
CA LEU A 129 -17.85 -9.64 5.66
C LEU A 129 -18.57 -9.96 6.98
N ASN A 130 -19.50 -9.11 7.40
CA ASN A 130 -20.26 -9.33 8.64
C ASN A 130 -21.21 -10.54 8.54
N GLN A 131 -21.77 -10.78 7.35
CA GLN A 131 -22.66 -11.90 7.08
C GLN A 131 -21.88 -13.19 6.74
N GLY A 132 -20.61 -13.07 6.36
CA GLY A 132 -19.77 -14.17 5.88
C GLY A 132 -20.12 -14.65 4.47
N THR A 133 -21.11 -14.04 3.81
CA THR A 133 -21.63 -14.45 2.49
C THR A 133 -21.96 -13.23 1.63
N THR A 134 -21.88 -13.40 0.30
CA THR A 134 -22.33 -12.42 -0.69
C THR A 134 -23.85 -12.47 -0.87
N ASP A 135 -24.40 -11.52 -1.63
CA ASP A 135 -25.82 -11.52 -1.98
C ASP A 135 -26.24 -12.77 -2.79
N ASP A 136 -25.28 -13.39 -3.47
CA ASP A 136 -25.46 -14.61 -4.27
C ASP A 136 -25.28 -15.91 -3.45
N GLY A 137 -24.94 -15.79 -2.17
CA GLY A 137 -24.74 -16.93 -1.26
C GLY A 137 -23.33 -17.52 -1.26
N GLU A 138 -22.37 -16.88 -1.94
CA GLU A 138 -20.96 -17.30 -1.94
C GLU A 138 -20.24 -16.87 -0.65
N ASP A 139 -19.31 -17.69 -0.15
CA ASP A 139 -18.50 -17.38 1.03
C ASP A 139 -17.67 -16.09 0.82
N PHE A 140 -17.79 -15.12 1.73
CA PHE A 140 -17.03 -13.86 1.67
C PHE A 140 -16.23 -13.64 2.96
N LYS A 141 -14.90 -13.71 2.83
CA LYS A 141 -13.93 -13.66 3.93
C LYS A 141 -12.78 -12.72 3.56
N TRP A 142 -11.83 -12.50 4.48
CA TRP A 142 -10.66 -11.63 4.26
C TRP A 142 -9.91 -11.91 2.94
N GLN A 143 -9.68 -13.19 2.61
CA GLN A 143 -9.01 -13.58 1.37
C GLN A 143 -9.74 -13.04 0.13
N HIS A 144 -11.07 -13.01 0.17
CA HIS A 144 -11.89 -12.50 -0.94
C HIS A 144 -11.78 -10.98 -1.10
N LEU A 145 -11.42 -10.22 -0.06
CA LEU A 145 -11.11 -8.79 -0.21
C LEU A 145 -9.85 -8.57 -1.06
N ALA A 146 -8.82 -9.40 -0.86
CA ALA A 146 -7.60 -9.32 -1.67
C ALA A 146 -7.90 -9.72 -3.12
N LYS A 147 -8.62 -10.84 -3.31
CA LYS A 147 -8.99 -11.35 -4.64
C LYS A 147 -9.97 -10.47 -5.42
N SER A 148 -10.75 -9.64 -4.73
CA SER A 148 -11.67 -8.68 -5.36
C SER A 148 -11.03 -7.31 -5.61
N GLY A 149 -9.73 -7.15 -5.33
CA GLY A 149 -9.02 -5.89 -5.55
C GLY A 149 -9.49 -4.77 -4.64
N VAL A 150 -10.00 -5.09 -3.44
CA VAL A 150 -10.39 -4.08 -2.43
C VAL A 150 -9.21 -3.70 -1.55
N ILE A 151 -8.36 -4.69 -1.23
CA ILE A 151 -7.11 -4.50 -0.50
C ILE A 151 -5.93 -4.95 -1.35
N GLU A 152 -4.79 -4.33 -1.11
CA GLU A 152 -3.53 -4.63 -1.78
C GLU A 152 -2.45 -4.88 -0.71
N MET A 153 -1.68 -5.96 -0.88
CA MET A 153 -0.55 -6.27 0.01
C MET A 153 0.67 -5.52 -0.49
N LEU A 154 1.16 -4.54 0.27
CA LEU A 154 2.36 -3.78 -0.08
C LEU A 154 3.54 -4.22 0.77
N ASP A 155 4.68 -4.42 0.13
CA ASP A 155 5.95 -4.56 0.83
C ASP A 155 6.67 -3.21 0.95
N ALA A 156 7.80 -3.22 1.66
CA ALA A 156 8.57 -2.01 1.93
C ALA A 156 9.13 -1.34 0.67
N GLU A 157 9.46 -2.10 -0.38
CA GLU A 157 9.99 -1.51 -1.62
C GLU A 157 8.88 -0.88 -2.48
N GLU A 158 7.72 -1.54 -2.58
CA GLU A 158 6.56 -0.95 -3.27
C GLU A 158 6.04 0.28 -2.54
N GLU A 159 6.14 0.31 -1.20
CA GLU A 159 5.76 1.44 -0.35
C GLU A 159 6.46 2.75 -0.74
N GLU A 160 7.70 2.70 -1.24
CA GLU A 160 8.44 3.90 -1.67
C GLU A 160 7.82 4.59 -2.90
N THR A 161 6.99 3.89 -3.66
CA THR A 161 6.42 4.37 -4.93
C THR A 161 4.96 4.78 -4.83
N VAL A 162 4.31 4.56 -3.69
CA VAL A 162 2.88 4.80 -3.47
C VAL A 162 2.65 6.03 -2.59
N MET A 163 1.42 6.56 -2.63
CA MET A 163 0.98 7.66 -1.79
C MET A 163 -0.17 7.17 -0.91
N ILE A 164 0.08 7.09 0.41
CA ILE A 164 -0.86 6.52 1.39
C ILE A 164 -1.48 7.62 2.24
N CYS A 165 -2.80 7.74 2.24
CA CYS A 165 -3.50 8.61 3.18
C CYS A 165 -3.78 7.90 4.51
N MET A 166 -3.82 8.66 5.61
CA MET A 166 -3.98 8.09 6.96
C MET A 166 -5.43 7.83 7.33
N THR A 167 -6.34 8.68 6.86
CA THR A 167 -7.78 8.56 7.13
C THR A 167 -8.59 8.77 5.86
N PRO A 168 -9.78 8.14 5.73
CA PRO A 168 -10.68 8.38 4.60
C PRO A 168 -11.13 9.85 4.47
N GLU A 169 -11.12 10.60 5.56
CA GLU A 169 -11.41 12.04 5.57
C GLU A 169 -10.37 12.87 4.78
N ASP A 170 -9.12 12.38 4.72
CA ASP A 170 -8.07 13.02 3.94
C ASP A 170 -8.34 12.90 2.43
N LEU A 171 -9.00 11.81 2.00
CA LEU A 171 -9.46 11.64 0.61
C LEU A 171 -10.57 12.62 0.26
N GLU A 172 -11.53 12.82 1.18
CA GLU A 172 -12.61 13.79 1.02
C GLU A 172 -12.06 15.21 0.84
N THR A 173 -11.14 15.57 1.72
CA THR A 173 -10.47 16.88 1.70
C THR A 173 -9.73 17.09 0.38
N ALA A 174 -8.96 16.09 -0.07
CA ALA A 174 -8.25 16.13 -1.34
C ALA A 174 -9.21 16.26 -2.54
N ARG A 175 -10.37 15.60 -2.51
CA ARG A 175 -11.41 15.68 -3.55
C ARG A 175 -12.07 17.05 -3.62
N ILE A 176 -12.37 17.66 -2.49
CA ILE A 176 -12.93 19.03 -2.42
C ILE A 176 -11.91 20.03 -2.97
N GLN A 177 -10.66 19.93 -2.50
CA GLN A 177 -9.54 20.77 -2.95
C GLN A 177 -9.29 20.64 -4.46
N GLY A 178 -9.33 19.41 -5.00
CA GLY A 178 -9.15 19.15 -6.43
C GLY A 178 -10.24 19.75 -7.31
N ARG A 179 -11.46 19.97 -6.79
CA ARG A 179 -12.57 20.63 -7.51
C ARG A 179 -12.47 22.17 -7.48
N GLY A 180 -11.42 22.73 -6.89
CA GLY A 180 -11.27 24.19 -6.73
C GLY A 180 -12.26 24.80 -5.73
N MET A 181 -13.05 23.97 -5.03
CA MET A 181 -13.76 24.39 -3.83
C MET A 181 -12.72 24.48 -2.73
N GLY A 182 -12.38 25.70 -2.32
CA GLY A 182 -11.46 25.91 -1.21
C GLY A 182 -11.96 25.13 0.00
N SER A 183 -11.15 24.20 0.50
CA SER A 183 -11.41 23.60 1.81
C SER A 183 -11.39 24.74 2.82
N SER A 184 -12.52 25.00 3.47
CA SER A 184 -12.64 25.95 4.57
C SER A 184 -11.88 25.50 5.82
N THR A 185 -10.86 24.65 5.71
CA THR A 185 -9.87 24.37 6.75
C THR A 185 -8.90 25.55 6.89
N ASN A 186 -9.44 26.74 7.15
CA ASN A 186 -8.79 27.64 8.07
C ASN A 186 -9.29 27.27 9.45
N ASN A 187 -8.39 27.21 10.42
CA ASN A 187 -8.69 27.35 11.85
C ASN A 187 -9.37 28.71 12.13
N ASN A 188 -10.44 29.04 11.43
CA ASN A 188 -11.37 30.05 11.84
C ASN A 188 -12.21 29.39 12.92
N SER A 189 -12.13 29.93 14.13
CA SER A 189 -12.94 29.60 15.32
C SER A 189 -14.47 29.69 15.12
N ASN A 190 -14.93 29.82 13.87
CA ASN A 190 -16.31 30.07 13.48
C ASN A 190 -16.88 28.94 12.59
N ASP A 191 -16.14 27.85 12.37
CA ASP A 191 -16.68 26.67 11.69
C ASP A 191 -17.52 25.85 12.69
N VAL A 192 -18.73 25.46 12.29
CA VAL A 192 -19.74 24.88 13.20
C VAL A 192 -19.32 23.49 13.70
N ASP A 193 -18.41 22.83 12.98
CA ASP A 193 -17.85 21.51 13.29
C ASP A 193 -16.43 21.58 13.90
N PHE A 194 -15.96 22.75 14.35
CA PHE A 194 -14.65 22.88 14.99
C PHE A 194 -14.66 22.29 16.40
N ASP A 195 -14.05 21.12 16.58
CA ASP A 195 -13.82 20.50 17.89
C ASP A 195 -12.48 20.98 18.50
N PRO A 196 -12.49 21.79 19.58
CA PRO A 196 -11.27 22.27 20.22
C PRO A 196 -10.46 21.19 20.94
N ALA A 197 -11.06 20.02 21.23
CA ALA A 197 -10.38 18.90 21.88
C ALA A 197 -9.79 17.89 20.87
N ALA A 198 -10.10 18.03 19.58
CA ALA A 198 -9.61 17.13 18.56
C ALA A 198 -8.10 17.25 18.34
N ARG A 199 -7.48 16.15 17.93
CA ARG A 199 -6.08 16.14 17.51
C ARG A 199 -5.89 17.07 16.32
N LEU A 200 -4.91 17.95 16.40
CA LEU A 200 -4.50 18.80 15.28
C LEU A 200 -3.99 17.93 14.12
N LYS A 201 -4.70 17.97 13.00
CA LYS A 201 -4.24 17.35 11.75
C LYS A 201 -3.29 18.31 11.03
N PRO A 202 -2.16 17.81 10.48
CA PRO A 202 -1.30 18.64 9.65
C PRO A 202 -2.09 19.10 8.42
N SER A 203 -2.09 20.41 8.15
CA SER A 203 -2.62 20.95 6.90
C SER A 203 -1.47 21.04 5.90
N PRO A 204 -1.42 20.16 4.87
CA PRO A 204 -0.29 20.12 3.97
C PRO A 204 -0.19 21.34 3.05
N GLY A 205 -1.18 22.25 3.06
CA GLY A 205 -1.12 23.51 2.32
C GLY A 205 -0.78 23.31 0.84
N LYS A 206 0.34 23.89 0.40
CA LYS A 206 0.86 23.75 -0.98
C LYS A 206 1.60 22.42 -1.25
N SER A 207 1.91 21.66 -0.20
CA SER A 207 2.58 20.36 -0.27
C SER A 207 1.59 19.18 -0.23
N ALA A 208 0.28 19.45 -0.36
CA ALA A 208 -0.73 18.42 -0.43
C ALA A 208 -0.50 17.54 -1.68
N PRO A 209 -0.50 16.21 -1.54
CA PRO A 209 -0.37 15.34 -2.69
C PRO A 209 -1.58 15.50 -3.60
N HIS A 210 -1.33 15.54 -4.91
CA HIS A 210 -2.38 15.71 -5.90
C HIS A 210 -3.25 14.45 -6.04
N VAL A 211 -2.69 13.26 -5.78
CA VAL A 211 -3.35 11.96 -5.96
C VAL A 211 -2.89 10.99 -4.87
N TRP A 212 -3.85 10.32 -4.24
CA TRP A 212 -3.60 9.20 -3.33
C TRP A 212 -3.80 7.88 -4.08
N THR A 213 -2.98 6.87 -3.76
CA THR A 213 -3.09 5.53 -4.36
C THR A 213 -3.62 4.50 -3.38
N HIS A 214 -3.38 4.69 -2.08
CA HIS A 214 -3.82 3.80 -1.02
C HIS A 214 -4.29 4.57 0.20
N CYS A 215 -5.03 3.89 1.06
CA CYS A 215 -5.44 4.37 2.38
C CYS A 215 -5.06 3.35 3.45
N GLU A 216 -4.54 3.85 4.57
CA GLU A 216 -4.31 3.05 5.77
C GLU A 216 -5.64 2.45 6.25
N ILE A 217 -5.60 1.18 6.69
CA ILE A 217 -6.81 0.52 7.21
C ILE A 217 -7.20 1.14 8.54
N HIS A 218 -6.22 1.22 9.44
CA HIS A 218 -6.34 1.99 10.68
C HIS A 218 -4.93 2.28 11.24
N PRO A 219 -4.60 3.54 11.62
CA PRO A 219 -3.27 3.89 12.09
C PRO A 219 -2.76 3.10 13.31
N SER A 220 -3.65 2.53 14.13
CA SER A 220 -3.24 1.70 15.28
C SER A 220 -2.62 0.36 14.87
N MET A 221 -2.77 -0.07 13.61
CA MET A 221 -2.26 -1.34 13.12
C MET A 221 -0.73 -1.35 12.95
N ILE A 222 -0.09 -0.18 13.12
CA ILE A 222 1.38 -0.04 13.24
C ILE A 222 1.92 -0.64 14.55
N LEU A 223 1.08 -0.80 15.57
CA LEU A 223 1.49 -1.33 16.86
C LEU A 223 1.69 -2.84 16.78
N GLY A 224 2.59 -3.37 17.61
CA GLY A 224 2.68 -4.80 17.87
C GLY A 224 1.68 -5.21 18.96
N ILE A 225 1.80 -6.45 19.42
CA ILE A 225 0.87 -7.03 20.40
C ILE A 225 0.98 -6.31 21.75
N CYS A 226 2.19 -6.08 22.27
CA CYS A 226 2.38 -5.54 23.62
C CYS A 226 2.02 -4.04 23.72
N ALA A 227 2.23 -3.27 22.67
CA ALA A 227 1.86 -1.86 22.61
C ALA A 227 0.36 -1.69 22.36
N SER A 228 -0.30 -2.65 21.69
CA SER A 228 -1.74 -2.60 21.42
C SER A 228 -2.62 -2.71 22.68
N ILE A 229 -2.08 -3.25 23.78
CA ILE A 229 -2.79 -3.37 25.06
C ILE A 229 -2.60 -2.13 25.97
N ILE A 230 -1.75 -1.18 25.58
CA ILE A 230 -1.52 0.04 26.35
C ILE A 230 -2.72 0.98 26.12
N PRO A 231 -3.41 1.42 27.17
CA PRO A 231 -4.51 2.38 27.02
C PRO A 231 -3.97 3.74 26.57
N PHE A 232 -4.56 4.31 25.52
CA PHE A 232 -4.22 5.62 24.95
C PHE A 232 -2.69 5.79 24.73
N PRO A 233 -2.06 4.91 23.94
CA PRO A 233 -0.60 4.91 23.78
C PRO A 233 -0.11 6.19 23.10
N ASP A 234 -0.98 6.86 22.36
CA ASP A 234 -0.73 8.09 21.65
C ASP A 234 -0.78 9.36 22.54
N HIS A 235 -1.23 9.21 23.80
CA HIS A 235 -1.25 10.26 24.83
C HIS A 235 -0.13 10.12 25.86
N ASN A 236 0.74 9.12 25.69
CA ASN A 236 1.82 8.83 26.62
C ASN A 236 3.17 9.26 26.05
N GLN A 237 4.13 9.52 26.94
CA GLN A 237 5.50 9.79 26.52
C GLN A 237 6.11 8.51 25.92
N SER A 238 6.67 8.62 24.70
CA SER A 238 7.17 7.46 23.92
C SER A 238 8.01 6.44 24.73
N PRO A 239 9.05 6.85 25.50
CA PRO A 239 9.77 5.95 26.40
C PRO A 239 8.91 5.10 27.35
N ARG A 240 7.81 5.65 27.88
CA ARG A 240 6.91 4.94 28.79
C ARG A 240 6.15 3.82 28.10
N ASN A 241 5.79 4.00 26.83
CA ASN A 241 5.21 2.93 26.03
C ASN A 241 6.21 1.80 25.80
N THR A 242 7.48 2.13 25.55
CA THR A 242 8.54 1.13 25.42
C THR A 242 8.71 0.31 26.70
N TYR A 243 8.75 0.97 27.87
CA TYR A 243 8.87 0.28 29.16
C TYR A 243 7.71 -0.67 29.45
N GLN A 244 6.49 -0.30 29.07
CA GLN A 244 5.32 -1.15 29.24
C GLN A 244 5.27 -2.32 28.24
N SER A 245 5.98 -2.18 27.11
CA SER A 245 6.00 -3.19 26.04
C SER A 245 7.15 -4.19 26.15
N ALA A 246 8.14 -3.90 26.99
CA ALA A 246 9.36 -4.69 27.16
C ALA A 246 9.16 -5.87 28.12
#